data_AF-A0A060BYD4-F1
#
_entry.id   AF-A0A060BYD4-F1
#
_cell.length_a   1.000
_cell.length_b   1.000
_cell.length_c   1.000
_cell.angle_alpha   90.00
_cell.angle_beta   90.00
_cell.angle_gamma   90.00
#
_symmetry.space_group_name_H-M   'P 1'
#
loop_
_entity.id
_entity.type
_entity.pdbx_description
1 polymer ?
#
loop_
_entity_poly.entity_id
_entity_poly.type
_entity_poly.pdbx_seq_one_letter_code
_entity_poly.pdbx_strand_id
1 'polypeptide(L)'
;MRETLQDKDEGFTQLHSLMTIEEIARLRPIWIHAASGEIEYARPLIRELKKKYPETPLLVTYSSPSAKKILGGLDEVDAWAALPWESAAAITDFIEKWKPRVLLFARTDVWPVLADTCHQLGLPSLLFAATFAQNSSRLRGLSLSP
;
A
#
# COMPACT_ATOMS: atom_id res chain seq x y z
N MET A 1 14.19 -12.51 -0.15
CA MET A 1 13.85 -12.67 -1.58
C MET A 1 13.01 -13.92 -1.82
N ARG A 2 13.46 -15.13 -1.45
CA ARG A 2 12.65 -16.37 -1.60
C ARG A 2 11.28 -16.32 -0.91
N GLU A 3 11.23 -15.80 0.31
CA GLU A 3 9.97 -15.67 1.07
C GLU A 3 8.95 -14.75 0.39
N THR A 4 9.36 -13.60 -0.14
CA THR A 4 8.45 -12.67 -0.83
C THR A 4 8.01 -13.18 -2.19
N LEU A 5 8.87 -13.95 -2.87
CA LEU A 5 8.47 -14.63 -4.12
C LEU A 5 7.41 -15.68 -3.82
N GLN A 6 7.59 -16.45 -2.75
CA GLN A 6 6.57 -17.37 -2.26
C GLN A 6 5.28 -16.65 -1.86
N ASP A 7 5.35 -15.54 -1.12
CA ASP A 7 4.18 -14.71 -0.78
C ASP A 7 3.45 -14.15 -2.03
N LYS A 8 4.18 -13.93 -3.14
CA LYS A 8 3.62 -13.48 -4.42
C LYS A 8 3.02 -14.63 -5.23
N ASP A 9 3.66 -15.80 -5.21
CA ASP A 9 3.26 -16.99 -5.98
C ASP A 9 2.13 -17.76 -5.29
N GLU A 10 2.03 -17.71 -3.96
CA GLU A 10 0.91 -18.24 -3.16
C GLU A 10 -0.37 -17.38 -3.29
N GLY A 11 -0.33 -16.33 -4.11
CA GLY A 11 -1.38 -15.34 -4.22
C GLY A 11 -1.56 -14.53 -2.93
N PHE A 12 -2.57 -13.67 -2.91
CA PHE A 12 -2.95 -12.73 -1.83
C PHE A 12 -3.30 -13.37 -0.46
N THR A 13 -2.71 -14.52 -0.12
CA THR A 13 -3.30 -15.53 0.76
C THR A 13 -2.57 -15.64 2.10
N GLN A 14 -1.35 -15.12 2.24
CA GLN A 14 -0.77 -14.87 3.58
C GLN A 14 -1.28 -13.55 4.12
N LEU A 15 -2.56 -13.60 4.46
CA LEU A 15 -3.34 -12.50 4.94
C LEU A 15 -3.32 -12.57 6.46
N HIS A 16 -2.52 -11.72 7.08
CA HIS A 16 -2.60 -11.52 8.52
C HIS A 16 -3.64 -10.44 8.76
N SER A 17 -4.83 -10.89 9.18
CA SER A 17 -5.95 -10.01 9.44
C SER A 17 -6.81 -10.54 10.58
N LEU A 18 -7.41 -9.60 11.31
CA LEU A 18 -8.43 -9.86 12.31
C LEU A 18 -9.84 -9.94 11.69
N MET A 19 -9.96 -9.61 10.40
CA MET A 19 -11.19 -9.56 9.60
C MET A 19 -11.06 -10.38 8.30
N THR A 20 -12.18 -10.78 7.72
CA THR A 20 -12.21 -11.38 6.37
C THR A 20 -11.94 -10.35 5.28
N ILE A 21 -11.54 -10.80 4.08
CA ILE A 21 -11.37 -9.92 2.91
C ILE A 21 -12.70 -9.21 2.58
N GLU A 22 -13.81 -9.95 2.65
CA GLU A 22 -15.13 -9.45 2.32
C GLU A 22 -15.57 -8.32 3.27
N GLU A 23 -15.26 -8.45 4.57
CA GLU A 23 -15.52 -7.41 5.56
C GLU A 23 -14.67 -6.17 5.30
N ILE A 24 -13.37 -6.34 5.07
CA ILE A 24 -12.47 -5.24 4.77
C ILE A 24 -12.91 -4.52 3.51
N ALA A 25 -13.17 -5.26 2.43
CA ALA A 25 -13.58 -4.71 1.14
C ALA A 25 -14.93 -3.97 1.23
N ARG A 26 -15.87 -4.45 2.05
CA ARG A 26 -17.14 -3.76 2.31
C ARG A 26 -16.92 -2.38 2.96
N LEU A 27 -15.94 -2.28 3.86
CA LEU A 27 -15.59 -1.04 4.54
C LEU A 27 -14.65 -0.14 3.73
N ARG A 28 -14.23 -0.59 2.53
CA ARG A 28 -13.36 0.14 1.58
C ARG A 28 -12.08 0.67 2.24
N PRO A 29 -11.05 -0.18 2.42
CA PRO A 29 -9.89 0.15 3.21
C PRO A 29 -9.11 1.34 2.66
N ILE A 30 -8.29 1.96 3.52
CA ILE A 30 -7.18 2.79 3.08
C ILE A 30 -6.02 1.83 2.78
N TRP A 31 -5.57 1.83 1.52
CA TRP A 31 -4.46 1.00 1.09
C TRP A 31 -3.16 1.80 1.20
N ILE A 32 -2.19 1.28 1.94
CA ILE A 32 -0.85 1.85 2.08
C ILE A 32 0.14 0.89 1.43
N HIS A 33 1.02 1.41 0.58
CA HIS A 33 2.14 0.65 0.03
C HIS A 33 3.46 1.13 0.62
N ALA A 34 4.18 0.21 1.27
CA ALA A 34 5.50 0.44 1.85
C ALA A 34 6.39 -0.77 1.57
N ALA A 35 7.22 -0.71 0.52
CA ALA A 35 7.98 -1.87 0.04
C ALA A 35 8.91 -2.50 1.08
N SER A 36 9.68 -1.68 1.80
CA SER A 36 10.75 -2.15 2.68
C SER A 36 10.85 -1.30 3.96
N GLY A 37 11.98 -0.61 4.18
CA GLY A 37 12.16 0.32 5.30
C GLY A 37 11.25 1.54 5.25
N GLU A 38 10.56 1.78 4.13
CA GLU A 38 9.52 2.81 3.99
C GLU A 38 8.41 2.69 5.04
N ILE A 39 8.17 1.48 5.57
CA ILE A 39 7.16 1.24 6.60
C ILE A 39 7.38 2.10 7.85
N GLU A 40 8.63 2.42 8.22
CA GLU A 40 8.93 3.28 9.36
C GLU A 40 8.38 4.71 9.17
N TYR A 41 8.36 5.21 7.94
CA TYR A 41 7.76 6.49 7.60
C TYR A 41 6.23 6.42 7.55
N ALA A 42 5.68 5.24 7.23
CA ALA A 42 4.25 5.00 7.24
C ALA A 42 3.68 4.85 8.66
N ARG A 43 4.46 4.37 9.64
CA ARG A 43 3.99 4.07 11.01
C ARG A 43 3.26 5.24 11.70
N PRO A 44 3.80 6.48 11.72
CA PRO A 44 3.06 7.60 12.33
C PRO A 44 1.74 7.88 11.61
N LEU A 45 1.72 7.77 10.27
CA LEU A 45 0.52 7.97 9.48
C LEU A 45 -0.53 6.88 9.75
N ILE A 46 -0.12 5.61 9.79
CA ILE A 46 -0.97 4.45 10.14
C ILE A 46 -1.67 4.71 11.47
N ARG A 47 -0.91 5.12 12.50
CA ARG A 47 -1.45 5.43 13.83
C ARG A 47 -2.49 6.55 13.80
N GLU A 48 -2.19 7.65 13.14
CA GLU A 48 -3.10 8.79 13.07
C GLU A 48 -4.34 8.48 12.22
N LEU A 49 -4.20 7.71 11.13
CA LEU A 49 -5.33 7.25 10.33
C LEU A 49 -6.23 6.33 11.14
N LYS A 50 -5.68 5.38 11.90
CA LYS A 50 -6.48 4.48 12.74
C LYS A 50 -7.21 5.22 13.85
N LYS A 51 -6.58 6.23 14.46
CA LYS A 51 -7.25 7.11 15.45
C LYS A 51 -8.37 7.93 14.84
N LYS A 52 -8.14 8.52 13.65
CA LYS A 52 -9.10 9.43 13.00
C LYS A 52 -10.25 8.69 12.32
N TYR A 53 -9.98 7.49 11.82
CA TYR A 53 -10.93 6.65 11.09
C TYR A 53 -10.93 5.21 11.63
N PRO A 54 -11.34 4.99 12.89
CA PRO A 54 -11.25 3.67 13.54
C PRO A 54 -12.01 2.57 12.79
N GLU A 55 -13.15 2.93 12.19
CA GLU A 55 -14.02 2.03 11.42
C GLU A 55 -13.51 1.78 9.97
N THR A 56 -12.47 2.48 9.52
CA THR A 56 -11.91 2.28 8.18
C THR A 56 -10.69 1.36 8.27
N PRO A 57 -10.72 0.17 7.65
CA PRO A 57 -9.60 -0.73 7.75
C PRO A 57 -8.35 -0.18 7.06
N LEU A 58 -7.19 -0.49 7.62
CA LEU A 58 -5.89 -0.21 7.04
C LEU A 58 -5.33 -1.48 6.40
N LEU A 59 -5.18 -1.46 5.07
CA LEU A 59 -4.56 -2.53 4.29
C LEU A 59 -3.15 -2.10 3.91
N VAL A 60 -2.13 -2.83 4.35
CA VAL A 60 -0.73 -2.50 4.04
C VAL A 60 -0.10 -3.54 3.12
N THR A 61 0.54 -3.09 2.04
CA THR A 61 1.28 -3.96 1.13
C THR A 61 2.78 -3.72 1.21
N TYR A 62 3.56 -4.79 1.07
CA TYR A 62 5.03 -4.75 1.09
C TYR A 62 5.66 -5.51 -0.08
N SER A 63 6.96 -5.32 -0.31
CA SER A 63 7.73 -6.05 -1.33
C SER A 63 9.07 -6.59 -0.80
N SER A 64 9.31 -6.48 0.51
CA SER A 64 10.49 -6.99 1.19
C SER A 64 10.14 -7.65 2.52
N PRO A 65 10.82 -8.75 2.92
CA PRO A 65 10.60 -9.38 4.24
C PRO A 65 10.88 -8.46 5.43
N SER A 66 11.69 -7.42 5.23
CA SER A 66 11.98 -6.42 6.26
C SER A 66 10.73 -5.67 6.73
N ALA A 67 9.84 -5.29 5.79
CA ALA A 67 8.56 -4.66 6.11
C ALA A 67 7.60 -5.63 6.81
N LYS A 68 7.56 -6.90 6.38
CA LYS A 68 6.74 -7.97 6.98
C LYS A 68 6.96 -8.09 8.49
N LYS A 69 8.23 -8.06 8.93
CA LYS A 69 8.59 -8.14 10.36
C LYS A 69 8.04 -6.97 11.18
N ILE A 70 8.04 -5.77 10.61
CA ILE A 70 7.54 -4.56 11.29
C ILE A 70 6.01 -4.60 11.35
N LEU A 71 5.37 -5.02 10.27
CA LEU A 71 3.90 -5.16 10.19
C LEU A 71 3.33 -6.16 11.20
N GLY A 72 4.04 -7.26 11.47
CA GLY A 72 3.62 -8.23 12.48
C GLY A 72 3.53 -7.69 13.92
N GLY A 73 4.06 -6.48 14.19
CA GLY A 73 3.96 -5.80 15.49
C GLY A 73 3.19 -4.48 15.45
N LEU A 74 2.42 -4.22 14.38
CA LEU A 74 1.60 -3.02 14.25
C LEU A 74 0.11 -3.38 14.36
N ASP A 75 -0.42 -3.32 15.59
CA ASP A 75 -1.81 -3.64 15.90
C ASP A 75 -2.81 -2.69 15.21
N GLU A 76 -2.36 -1.52 14.75
CA GLU A 76 -3.19 -0.56 14.03
C GLU A 76 -3.51 -1.00 12.59
N VAL A 77 -2.80 -2.00 12.05
CA VAL A 77 -2.98 -2.52 10.68
C VAL A 77 -3.97 -3.68 10.70
N ASP A 78 -5.09 -3.51 10.02
CA ASP A 78 -6.16 -4.51 9.98
C ASP A 78 -5.84 -5.68 9.05
N ALA A 79 -5.12 -5.42 7.95
CA ALA A 79 -4.63 -6.45 7.05
C ALA A 79 -3.30 -6.07 6.40
N TRP A 80 -2.46 -7.06 6.12
CA TRP A 80 -1.29 -6.87 5.29
C TRP A 80 -0.99 -8.05 4.36
N ALA A 81 -0.35 -7.75 3.23
CA ALA A 81 -0.01 -8.73 2.20
C ALA A 81 1.21 -8.29 1.37
N ALA A 82 1.83 -9.22 0.63
CA ALA A 82 2.76 -8.83 -0.42
C ALA A 82 2.03 -8.04 -1.53
N LEU A 83 2.70 -7.04 -2.11
CA LEU A 83 2.20 -6.36 -3.29
C LEU A 83 2.06 -7.37 -4.44
N PRO A 84 0.97 -7.35 -5.23
CA PRO A 84 0.86 -8.14 -6.45
C PRO A 84 2.05 -7.95 -7.39
N TRP A 85 2.18 -8.88 -8.33
CA TRP A 85 3.02 -8.68 -9.51
C TRP A 85 2.62 -7.41 -10.25
N GLU A 86 3.61 -6.73 -10.85
CA GLU A 86 3.40 -5.43 -11.51
C GLU A 86 2.80 -5.61 -12.92
N SER A 87 1.66 -6.29 -13.00
CA SER A 87 0.84 -6.39 -14.20
C SER A 87 -0.51 -5.72 -13.96
N ALA A 88 -1.04 -5.04 -14.99
CA ALA A 88 -2.33 -4.38 -14.89
C ALA A 88 -3.44 -5.34 -14.46
N ALA A 89 -3.40 -6.60 -14.92
CA ALA A 89 -4.34 -7.64 -14.51
C ALA A 89 -4.27 -7.93 -13.01
N ALA A 90 -3.08 -8.25 -12.47
CA ALA A 90 -2.95 -8.59 -11.05
C ALA A 90 -3.29 -7.42 -10.12
N ILE A 91 -3.02 -6.19 -10.55
CA ILE A 91 -3.36 -4.97 -9.82
C ILE A 91 -4.86 -4.69 -9.88
N THR A 92 -5.48 -4.89 -11.05
CA THR A 92 -6.94 -4.78 -11.21
C THR A 92 -7.65 -5.79 -10.32
N ASP A 93 -7.24 -7.05 -10.34
CA ASP A 93 -7.78 -8.10 -9.48
C ASP A 93 -7.64 -7.73 -7.99
N PHE A 94 -6.49 -7.15 -7.61
CA PHE A 94 -6.29 -6.66 -6.24
C PHE A 94 -7.25 -5.53 -5.87
N ILE A 95 -7.41 -4.53 -6.75
CA ILE A 95 -8.31 -3.39 -6.51
C ILE A 95 -9.77 -3.85 -6.45
N GLU A 96 -10.19 -4.75 -7.32
CA GLU A 96 -11.55 -5.29 -7.34
C GLU A 96 -11.86 -6.14 -6.10
N LYS A 97 -10.88 -6.92 -5.66
CA LYS A 97 -10.97 -7.76 -4.46
C LYS A 97 -11.08 -6.92 -3.18
N TRP A 98 -10.20 -5.93 -3.02
CA TRP A 98 -10.08 -5.18 -1.77
C TRP A 98 -10.89 -3.89 -1.74
N LYS A 99 -11.36 -3.41 -2.90
CA LYS A 99 -12.16 -2.18 -3.07
C LYS A 99 -11.61 -0.99 -2.27
N PRO A 100 -10.29 -0.71 -2.33
CA PRO A 100 -9.71 0.37 -1.55
C PRO A 100 -10.32 1.71 -1.92
N ARG A 101 -10.36 2.62 -0.96
CA ARG A 101 -10.86 3.98 -1.20
C ARG A 101 -9.78 4.93 -1.74
N VAL A 102 -8.52 4.63 -1.43
CA VAL A 102 -7.34 5.41 -1.81
C VAL A 102 -6.10 4.52 -1.68
N LEU A 103 -5.10 4.74 -2.53
CA LEU A 103 -3.75 4.20 -2.40
C LEU A 103 -2.78 5.28 -1.90
N LEU A 104 -2.05 5.00 -0.83
CA LEU A 104 -1.00 5.84 -0.28
C LEU A 104 0.37 5.17 -0.49
N PHE A 105 1.16 5.71 -1.41
CA PHE A 105 2.55 5.31 -1.61
C PHE A 105 3.44 5.94 -0.55
N ALA A 106 4.26 5.13 0.11
CA ALA A 106 5.24 5.61 1.07
C ALA A 106 6.55 6.02 0.39
N ARG A 107 6.97 7.25 0.67
CA ARG A 107 8.29 7.81 0.38
C ARG A 107 8.65 7.90 -1.10
N THR A 108 9.33 6.89 -1.66
CA THR A 108 9.85 6.91 -3.04
C THR A 108 9.35 5.76 -3.88
N ASP A 109 8.53 4.88 -3.30
CA ASP A 109 8.19 3.58 -3.87
C ASP A 109 6.89 3.64 -4.69
N VAL A 110 6.94 4.43 -5.76
CA VAL A 110 5.85 4.55 -6.74
C VAL A 110 6.14 3.61 -7.91
N TRP A 111 5.32 2.57 -8.04
CA TRP A 111 5.40 1.58 -9.11
C TRP A 111 4.56 2.08 -10.32
N PRO A 112 5.16 2.25 -11.51
CA PRO A 112 4.49 2.88 -12.64
C PRO A 112 3.21 2.17 -13.09
N VAL A 113 3.22 0.85 -13.22
CA VAL A 113 2.03 0.07 -13.65
C VAL A 113 0.96 0.16 -12.58
N LEU A 114 1.32 0.17 -11.29
CA LEU A 114 0.37 0.37 -10.20
C LEU A 114 -0.27 1.76 -10.23
N ALA A 115 0.53 2.81 -10.37
CA ALA A 115 0.03 4.18 -10.44
C ALA A 115 -0.87 4.38 -11.67
N ASP A 116 -0.47 3.87 -12.83
CA ASP A 116 -1.24 3.94 -14.08
C ASP A 116 -2.54 3.14 -13.99
N THR A 117 -2.51 1.92 -13.44
CA THR A 117 -3.72 1.10 -13.23
C THR A 117 -4.69 1.79 -12.26
N CYS A 118 -4.18 2.39 -11.17
CA CYS A 118 -5.02 3.18 -10.26
C CYS A 118 -5.67 4.36 -10.98
N HIS A 119 -4.92 5.07 -11.82
CA HIS A 119 -5.43 6.19 -12.60
C HIS A 119 -6.52 5.75 -13.58
N GLN A 120 -6.29 4.67 -14.32
CA GLN A 120 -7.26 4.11 -15.28
C GLN A 120 -8.56 3.65 -14.60
N LEU A 121 -8.46 3.08 -13.40
CA LEU A 121 -9.61 2.63 -12.61
C LEU A 121 -10.25 3.74 -11.74
N GLY A 122 -9.73 4.96 -11.82
CA GLY A 122 -10.23 6.09 -11.02
C GLY A 122 -10.02 5.95 -9.51
N LEU A 123 -9.09 5.10 -9.07
CA LEU A 123 -8.69 4.98 -7.67
C LEU A 123 -7.75 6.15 -7.31
N PRO A 124 -8.13 7.05 -6.38
CA PRO A 124 -7.24 8.12 -5.96
C PRO A 124 -5.94 7.54 -5.38
N SER A 125 -4.80 8.09 -5.79
CA SER A 125 -3.51 7.70 -5.25
C SER A 125 -2.67 8.92 -4.86
N LEU A 126 -1.92 8.82 -3.76
CA LEU A 126 -1.07 9.88 -3.23
C LEU A 126 0.30 9.32 -2.84
N LEU A 127 1.33 10.15 -2.99
CA LEU A 127 2.66 9.90 -2.45
C LEU A 127 2.85 10.75 -1.18
N PHE A 128 3.24 10.13 -0.07
CA PHE A 128 3.54 10.85 1.18
C PHE A 128 4.97 10.60 1.63
N ALA A 129 5.49 11.47 2.51
CA ALA A 129 6.89 11.44 2.96
C ALA A 129 7.91 11.44 1.80
N ALA A 130 7.54 12.06 0.68
CA ALA A 130 8.36 12.07 -0.53
C ALA A 130 9.65 12.86 -0.31
N THR A 131 10.78 12.28 -0.68
CA THR A 131 12.08 12.96 -0.71
C THR A 131 12.65 12.85 -2.10
N PHE A 132 12.97 13.99 -2.72
CA PHE A 132 13.60 14.05 -4.03
C PHE A 132 14.93 14.78 -3.96
N ALA A 133 15.93 14.31 -4.71
CA ALA A 133 17.10 15.12 -4.98
C ALA A 133 16.69 16.36 -5.79
N GLN A 134 17.38 17.49 -5.60
CA GLN A 134 17.04 18.78 -6.24
C GLN A 134 16.91 18.67 -7.78
N ASN A 135 17.68 17.78 -8.42
CA ASN A 135 17.68 17.59 -9.87
C ASN A 135 16.94 16.32 -10.32
N SER A 136 16.04 15.78 -9.49
CA SER A 136 15.29 14.58 -9.85
C SER A 136 14.32 14.85 -11.00
N SER A 137 14.36 14.00 -12.03
CA SER A 137 13.37 13.98 -13.12
C SER A 137 11.93 13.80 -12.61
N ARG A 138 11.75 13.23 -11.42
CA ARG A 138 10.45 13.00 -10.78
C ARG A 138 9.79 14.27 -10.25
N LEU A 139 10.52 15.38 -10.17
CA LEU A 139 9.96 16.70 -9.83
C LEU A 139 9.28 17.37 -11.03
N ARG A 140 9.52 16.89 -12.26
CA ARG A 140 8.92 17.48 -13.45
C ARG A 140 7.42 17.24 -13.45
N GLY A 141 6.64 18.32 -13.50
CA GLY A 141 5.18 18.27 -13.53
C GLY A 141 4.50 18.24 -12.16
N LEU A 142 5.25 18.27 -11.05
CA LEU A 142 4.67 18.50 -9.71
C LEU A 142 4.40 19.99 -9.52
N SER A 143 3.13 20.36 -9.31
CA SER A 143 2.78 21.68 -8.77
C SER A 143 3.09 21.66 -7.27
N LEU A 144 4.32 21.97 -6.90
CA LEU A 144 4.69 22.22 -5.51
C LEU A 144 4.17 23.62 -5.16
N SER A 145 2.93 23.70 -4.67
CA SER A 145 2.47 24.93 -4.04
C SER A 145 3.31 25.16 -2.77
N PRO A 146 3.87 26.37 -2.57
CA PRO A 146 4.68 26.69 -1.40
C PRO A 146 3.88 26.66 -0.10
#